data_AF-A0A661V3J9-F1
#
_entry.id   AF-A0A661V3J9-F1
#
_cell.length_a   1.000
_cell.length_b   1.000
_cell.length_c   1.000
_cell.angle_alpha   90.00
_cell.angle_beta   90.00
_cell.angle_gamma   90.00
#
_symmetry.space_group_name_H-M   'P 1'
#
loop_
_entity.id
_entity.type
_entity.pdbx_description
1 polymer ?
#
loop_
_entity_poly.entity_id
_entity_poly.type
_entity_poly.pdbx_seq_one_letter_code
_entity_poly.pdbx_strand_id
1 'polypeptide(L)' 'MLLAAGVLTWLLLVGGILVALLLGGAGLLSRKGSISQWLGSQRQPTARQVLDERFARGEIGAEEYRAIREQIE' A
#
# COMPACT_ATOMS: atom_id res chain seq x y z
N MET A 1 18.00 -3.63 -47.42
CA MET A 1 16.63 -3.57 -46.86
C MET A 1 16.56 -4.09 -45.42
N LEU A 2 17.18 -5.23 -45.09
CA LEU A 2 17.18 -5.78 -43.71
C LEU A 2 17.82 -4.85 -42.66
N LEU A 3 18.91 -4.16 -42.99
CA LEU A 3 19.58 -3.21 -42.07
C LEU A 3 18.70 -1.98 -41.76
N ALA A 4 17.94 -1.47 -42.73
CA ALA A 4 17.05 -0.33 -42.53
C ALA A 4 15.85 -0.68 -41.64
N ALA A 5 15.32 -1.90 -41.77
CA ALA A 5 14.25 -2.40 -40.91
C ALA A 5 14.75 -2.59 -39.46
N GLY A 6 15.99 -3.05 -39.28
CA GLY A 6 16.61 -3.19 -37.96
C GLY A 6 16.81 -1.84 -37.25
N VAL A 7 17.34 -0.85 -37.96
CA VAL A 7 17.54 0.51 -37.41
C VAL A 7 16.22 1.19 -37.08
N LEU A 8 15.19 1.02 -37.91
CA LEU A 8 13.87 1.57 -37.65
C LEU A 8 13.22 0.94 -36.40
N THR A 9 13.33 -0.39 -36.26
CA THR A 9 12.81 -1.11 -35.09
C THR A 9 13.54 -0.67 -33.82
N TRP A 10 14.86 -0.53 -33.90
CA TRP A 10 15.67 -0.03 -32.78
C TRP A 10 15.26 1.38 -32.34
N LEU A 11 15.07 2.30 -33.30
CA LEU A 11 14.62 3.66 -33.02
C LEU A 11 13.23 3.70 -32.38
N LEU A 12 12.31 2.85 -32.84
CA LEU A 12 10.96 2.75 -32.27
C LEU A 12 10.98 2.21 -30.84
N LEU A 13 11.83 1.23 -30.55
CA LEU A 13 11.98 0.69 -29.19
C LEU A 13 12.56 1.73 -28.24
N VAL A 14 13.67 2.37 -28.62
CA VAL A 14 14.34 3.38 -27.76
C VAL A 14 13.45 4.62 -27.58
N GLY A 15 12.85 5.11 -28.67
CA GLY A 15 11.93 6.24 -28.63
C GLY A 15 10.65 5.93 -27.84
N GLY A 16 10.08 4.74 -28.03
CA GLY A 16 8.90 4.27 -27.30
C GLY A 16 9.16 4.15 -25.79
N ILE A 17 10.32 3.62 -25.39
CA ILE A 17 10.72 3.54 -23.98
C ILE A 17 10.87 4.94 -23.37
N LEU A 18 11.53 5.87 -24.08
CA LEU A 18 11.65 7.26 -23.62
C LEU A 18 10.30 7.93 -23.42
N VAL A 19 9.39 7.78 -24.37
CA VAL A 19 8.02 8.33 -24.28
C VAL A 19 7.25 7.67 -23.14
N ALA A 20 7.36 6.35 -22.96
CA ALA A 20 6.73 5.63 -21.86
C ALA A 20 7.28 6.03 -20.49
N LEU A 21 8.58 6.33 -20.37
CA LEU A 21 9.18 6.83 -19.13
C LEU A 21 8.77 8.27 -18.82
N LEU A 22 8.70 9.14 -19.83
CA LEU A 22 8.26 10.53 -19.67
C LEU A 22 6.78 10.63 -19.30
N LEU A 23 5.91 9.83 -19.93
CA LEU A 23 4.47 9.83 -19.67
C LEU A 23 4.07 8.93 -18.48
N GLY A 24 4.74 7.80 -18.29
CA GLY A 24 4.42 6.81 -17.26
C GLY A 24 5.18 6.98 -15.94
N GLY A 25 6.32 7.69 -15.95
CA GLY A 25 7.14 7.92 -14.76
C GLY A 25 6.41 8.69 -13.65
N ALA A 26 5.57 9.66 -14.03
CA ALA A 26 4.77 10.42 -13.07
C ALA A 26 3.71 9.56 -12.35
N GLY A 27 3.11 8.58 -13.03
CA GLY A 27 2.08 7.70 -12.45
C GLY A 27 2.61 6.62 -11.51
N LEU A 28 3.86 6.19 -11.71
CA LEU A 28 4.47 5.13 -10.90
C LEU A 28 5.07 5.64 -9.59
N LEU A 29 5.56 6.89 -9.53
CA LEU A 29 6.03 7.48 -8.28
C LEU A 29 4.90 7.74 -7.28
N SER A 30 3.69 8.05 -7.75
CA SER A 30 2.51 8.23 -6.87
C SER A 30 2.02 6.92 -6.23
N ARG A 31 2.39 5.74 -6.77
CA ARG A 31 2.04 4.43 -6.18
C ARG A 31 3.06 3.89 -5.18
N LYS A 32 4.25 4.47 -5.11
CA LYS A 32 5.31 4.11 -4.12
C LYS A 32 5.02 4.64 -2.71
N GLY A 33 3.88 5.30 -2.48
CA GLY A 33 3.35 5.53 -1.13
C GLY A 33 2.48 4.39 -0.59
N SER A 34 2.01 3.46 -1.44
CA SER A 34 1.04 2.42 -1.03
C SER A 34 1.68 1.03 -0.78
N ILE A 35 2.85 0.75 -1.36
CA ILE A 35 3.51 -0.56 -1.23
C ILE A 35 4.21 -0.68 0.14
N SER A 36 4.72 0.41 0.71
CA SER A 36 5.22 0.44 2.09
C SER A 36 4.12 0.27 3.14
N GLN A 37 2.86 0.57 2.79
CA GLN A 37 1.71 0.36 3.67
C GLN A 37 1.24 -1.11 3.67
N TRP A 38 1.49 -1.86 2.59
CA TRP A 38 1.11 -3.27 2.51
C TRP A 38 2.11 -4.22 3.19
N LEU A 39 3.41 -3.86 3.25
CA LEU A 39 4.41 -4.64 3.98
C LEU A 39 4.63 -4.20 5.44
N GLY A 40 3.98 -3.13 5.90
CA GLY A 40 4.26 -2.49 7.19
C GLY A 40 3.26 -2.74 8.33
N SER A 41 2.23 -3.57 8.17
CA SER A 41 1.17 -3.65 9.19
C SER A 41 0.57 -5.03 9.41
N GLN A 42 1.39 -6.04 9.73
CA GLN A 42 1.05 -6.87 10.89
C GLN A 42 1.40 -6.08 12.16
N ARG A 43 0.79 -4.90 12.34
CA ARG A 43 0.77 -4.26 13.66
C ARG A 43 -0.04 -5.20 14.54
N GLN A 44 0.61 -5.78 15.55
CA GLN A 44 -0.12 -6.45 16.62
C GLN A 44 -1.26 -5.52 17.05
N PRO A 45 -2.50 -6.04 17.15
CA PRO A 45 -3.63 -5.23 17.52
C PRO A 45 -3.31 -4.53 18.84
N THR A 46 -3.53 -3.22 18.88
CA THR A 46 -3.26 -2.45 20.10
C THR A 46 -4.20 -2.94 21.21
N ALA A 47 -3.81 -2.77 22.47
CA ALA A 47 -4.64 -3.20 23.61
C ALA A 47 -6.07 -2.63 23.52
N ARG A 48 -6.22 -1.40 23.02
CA ARG A 48 -7.51 -0.77 22.73
C ARG A 48 -8.31 -1.50 21.64
N GLN A 49 -7.67 -1.88 20.54
CA GLN A 49 -8.35 -2.61 19.46
C GLN A 49 -8.84 -3.98 19.93
N VAL A 50 -8.04 -4.68 20.74
CA VAL A 50 -8.45 -5.95 21.34
C VAL A 50 -9.64 -5.75 22.28
N LEU A 51 -9.62 -4.70 23.11
CA LEU A 51 -10.71 -4.38 24.01
C LEU A 51 -12.02 -4.07 23.26
N ASP A 52 -11.94 -3.24 22.22
CA ASP A 52 -13.10 -2.86 21.39
C ASP A 52 -13.71 -4.09 20.70
N GLU A 53 -12.87 -5.00 20.20
CA GLU A 53 -13.34 -6.24 19.55
C GLU A 53 -14.06 -7.17 20.54
N ARG A 54 -13.52 -7.33 21.75
CA ARG A 54 -14.16 -8.16 22.79
C ARG A 54 -15.52 -7.61 23.22
N PHE A 55 -15.64 -6.29 23.32
CA PHE A 55 -16.91 -5.64 23.62
C PHE A 55 -17.92 -5.83 22.48
N ALA A 56 -17.50 -5.64 21.22
CA ALA A 56 -18.36 -5.85 20.05
C ALA A 56 -18.84 -7.30 19.92
N ARG A 57 -18.01 -8.27 20.34
CA ARG A 57 -18.37 -9.70 20.37
C ARG A 57 -19.24 -10.07 21.57
N GLY A 58 -19.38 -9.18 22.55
CA GLY A 58 -20.13 -9.43 23.79
C GLY A 58 -19.39 -10.34 24.78
N GLU A 59 -18.07 -10.49 24.63
CA GLU A 59 -17.25 -11.25 25.60
C GLU A 59 -17.09 -10.49 26.92
N ILE A 60 -17.23 -9.16 26.90
CA ILE A 60 -17.17 -8.28 28.06
C ILE A 60 -18.36 -7.33 28.09
N GLY A 61 -18.78 -6.96 29.30
CA GLY A 61 -19.85 -5.98 29.53
C GLY A 61 -19.38 -4.53 29.39
N ALA A 62 -20.33 -3.59 29.43
CA ALA A 62 -20.03 -2.16 29.32
C ALA A 62 -19.25 -1.63 30.53
N GLU A 63 -19.51 -2.18 31.71
CA GLU A 63 -18.82 -1.85 32.97
C GLU A 63 -17.36 -2.26 32.92
N GLU A 64 -17.09 -3.50 32.50
CA GLU A 64 -15.75 -4.06 32.34
C GLU A 64 -14.96 -3.32 31.25
N TYR A 65 -15.60 -3.02 30.12
CA TYR A 65 -15.00 -2.22 29.05
C TYR A 65 -14.50 -0.86 29.55
N ARG A 66 -15.32 -0.13 30.34
CA ARG A 66 -14.93 1.17 30.89
C ARG A 66 -13.76 1.06 31.86
N ALA A 67 -13.81 0.09 32.77
CA ALA A 67 -12.75 -0.12 33.76
C ALA A 67 -11.40 -0.46 33.11
N ILE A 68 -11.40 -1.25 32.02
CA ILE A 68 -10.16 -1.57 31.30
C ILE A 68 -9.71 -0.37 30.45
N ARG A 69 -10.64 0.37 29.84
CA ARG A 69 -10.33 1.56 29.04
C ARG A 69 -9.62 2.63 29.88
N GLU A 70 -10.08 2.86 31.10
CA GLU A 70 -9.46 3.82 32.04
C GLU A 70 -8.05 3.40 32.49
N GLN A 71 -7.69 2.12 32.42
CA GLN A 71 -6.35 1.63 32.76
C GLN A 71 -5.36 1.76 31.59
N ILE A 72 -5.85 1.87 30.36
CA ILE A 72 -5.01 1.89 29.14
C ILE A 72 -4.80 3.32 28.60
N GLU A 73 -5.66 4.28 28.99
CA GLU A 73 -5.45 5.72 28.74
C GLU A 73 -4.39 6.32 29.64
#